data_AF-K0KWR5-F1
#
_entry.id   AF-K0KWR5-F1
#
_cell.length_a   1.000
_cell.length_b   1.000
_cell.length_c   1.000
_cell.angle_alpha   90.00
_cell.angle_beta   90.00
_cell.angle_gamma   90.00
#
_symmetry.space_group_name_H-M   'P 1'
#
loop_
_entity.id
_entity.type
_entity.pdbx_description
1 polymer ?
#
loop_
_entity_poly.entity_id
_entity_poly.type
_entity_poly.pdbx_seq_one_letter_code
_entity_poly.pdbx_strand_id
1 'polypeptide(L)'
;MNRIQVPIWLAQILKAQRKCNIVPPEWLNLKTLKELYQHEVTDLESFSELPFNWLEISKIFFENAPDDLSDEIHKLKSLIQDLKEIRMIKIKKGLTLINESHLQLDNLSLMEINEIRPFVVSVMGKLTSMSEAVTQDEQEVEDEMESEDDDASMYGKE
;
A
#
# COMPACT_ATOMS: atom_id res chain seq x y z
N MET A 1 18.18 -3.74 -33.68
CA MET A 1 17.90 -4.68 -32.56
C MET A 1 16.40 -4.79 -32.43
N ASN A 2 15.84 -6.00 -32.57
CA ASN A 2 14.41 -6.23 -32.41
C ASN A 2 14.08 -6.30 -30.92
N ARG A 3 13.11 -5.50 -30.47
CA ARG A 3 12.56 -5.57 -29.11
C ARG A 3 11.38 -6.52 -29.11
N ILE A 4 11.31 -7.41 -28.13
CA ILE A 4 10.24 -8.38 -27.97
C ILE A 4 9.77 -8.32 -26.52
N GLN A 5 8.45 -8.31 -26.32
CA GLN A 5 7.88 -8.41 -24.99
C GLN A 5 7.87 -9.87 -24.53
N VAL A 6 8.44 -10.10 -23.35
CA VAL A 6 8.48 -11.41 -22.69
C VAL A 6 8.19 -11.23 -21.20
N PRO A 7 7.69 -12.26 -20.52
CA PRO A 7 7.59 -12.24 -19.06
C PRO A 7 8.96 -12.05 -18.40
N ILE A 8 9.00 -11.34 -17.27
CA ILE A 8 10.25 -11.00 -16.57
C ILE A 8 11.04 -12.24 -16.14
N TRP A 9 10.37 -13.31 -15.72
CA TRP A 9 11.01 -14.57 -15.33
C TRP A 9 11.79 -15.21 -16.48
N LEU A 10 11.26 -15.13 -17.71
CA LEU A 10 11.94 -15.63 -18.89
C LEU A 10 13.13 -14.74 -19.27
N ALA A 11 12.95 -13.42 -19.18
CA ALA A 11 14.02 -12.46 -19.40
C ALA A 11 15.20 -12.71 -18.46
N GLN A 12 14.95 -12.98 -17.17
CA GLN A 12 15.99 -13.30 -16.18
C GLN A 12 16.76 -14.58 -16.56
N ILE A 13 16.07 -15.65 -16.97
CA ILE A 13 16.71 -16.89 -17.41
C ILE A 13 17.62 -16.64 -18.62
N LEU A 14 17.14 -15.88 -19.60
CA LEU A 14 17.91 -15.57 -20.81
C LEU A 14 19.11 -14.64 -20.52
N LYS A 15 18.95 -13.67 -19.61
CA LYS A 15 20.03 -12.79 -19.15
C LYS A 15 21.11 -13.59 -18.41
N ALA A 16 20.73 -14.52 -17.54
CA ALA A 16 21.68 -15.42 -16.87
C ALA A 16 22.47 -16.29 -17.86
N GLN A 17 21.85 -16.65 -19.00
CA GLN A 17 22.51 -17.34 -20.12
C GLN A 17 23.27 -16.42 -21.08
N ARG A 18 23.31 -15.10 -20.82
CA ARG A 18 23.94 -14.06 -21.68
C ARG A 18 23.36 -14.01 -23.10
N LYS A 19 22.06 -14.31 -23.25
CA LYS A 19 21.37 -14.34 -24.55
C LYS A 19 20.55 -13.10 -24.85
N CYS A 20 20.36 -12.21 -23.89
CA CYS A 20 19.63 -10.96 -24.08
C CYS A 20 20.11 -9.86 -23.13
N ASN A 21 19.77 -8.62 -23.48
CA ASN A 21 19.81 -7.47 -22.58
C ASN A 21 18.37 -7.07 -22.28
N ILE A 22 18.09 -6.76 -21.01
CA ILE A 22 16.76 -6.36 -20.54
C ILE A 22 16.68 -4.84 -20.58
N VAL A 23 15.68 -4.29 -21.26
CA VAL A 23 15.48 -2.83 -21.27
C VAL A 23 14.86 -2.40 -19.94
N PRO A 24 15.45 -1.45 -19.19
CA PRO A 24 14.88 -0.98 -17.94
C PRO A 24 13.56 -0.22 -18.16
N PRO A 25 12.65 -0.25 -17.17
CA PRO A 25 11.43 0.56 -17.21
C PRO A 25 11.74 2.05 -17.24
N GLU A 26 10.84 2.85 -17.83
CA GLU A 26 11.04 4.29 -17.96
C GLU A 26 11.18 5.02 -16.62
N TRP A 27 10.55 4.54 -15.54
CA TRP A 27 10.66 5.15 -14.22
C TRP A 27 11.99 4.83 -13.50
N LEU A 28 12.71 3.77 -13.90
CA LEU A 28 13.94 3.32 -13.24
C LEU A 28 15.16 4.06 -13.79
N ASN A 29 15.18 5.38 -13.61
CA ASN A 29 16.29 6.25 -13.96
C ASN A 29 16.46 7.35 -12.90
N LEU A 30 17.65 7.95 -12.82
CA LEU A 30 17.97 8.93 -11.78
C LEU A 30 17.13 10.20 -11.87
N LYS A 31 16.73 10.62 -13.06
CA LYS A 31 15.93 11.84 -13.24
C LYS A 31 14.52 11.63 -12.69
N THR A 32 13.83 10.61 -13.17
CA THR A 32 12.43 10.32 -12.78
C THR A 32 12.32 9.95 -11.31
N LEU A 33 13.23 9.13 -10.77
CA LEU A 33 13.22 8.79 -9.35
C LEU A 33 13.45 10.01 -8.45
N LYS A 34 14.25 10.99 -8.89
CA LYS A 34 14.43 12.24 -8.14
C LYS A 34 13.16 13.06 -8.13
N GLU A 35 12.48 13.17 -9.27
CA GLU A 35 11.19 13.85 -9.39
C GLU A 35 10.14 13.20 -8.49
N LEU A 36 10.05 11.86 -8.50
CA LEU A 36 9.16 11.10 -7.63
C LEU A 36 9.48 11.31 -6.15
N TYR A 37 10.76 11.29 -5.77
CA TYR A 37 11.18 11.57 -4.40
C TYR A 37 10.79 12.99 -3.96
N GLN A 38 11.02 14.00 -4.81
CA GLN A 38 10.62 15.37 -4.50
C GLN A 38 9.10 15.50 -4.35
N HIS A 39 8.33 14.83 -5.21
CA HIS A 39 6.87 14.76 -5.08
C HIS A 39 6.47 14.15 -3.73
N GLU A 40 7.08 13.04 -3.36
CA GLU A 40 6.76 12.32 -2.12
C GLU A 40 7.08 13.11 -0.84
N VAL A 41 8.12 13.97 -0.90
CA VAL A 41 8.48 14.90 0.18
C VAL A 41 7.58 16.13 0.22
N THR A 42 7.17 16.64 -0.94
CA THR A 42 6.41 17.90 -1.05
C THR A 42 4.93 17.69 -0.79
N ASP A 43 4.35 16.67 -1.42
CA ASP A 43 2.96 16.29 -1.20
C ASP A 43 2.87 15.42 0.05
N LEU A 44 2.04 15.83 1.00
CA LEU A 44 1.86 15.13 2.28
C LEU A 44 0.64 14.21 2.27
N GLU A 45 -0.29 14.43 1.36
CA GLU A 45 -1.60 13.76 1.35
C GLU A 45 -1.60 12.58 0.39
N SER A 46 -1.00 12.74 -0.80
CA SER A 46 -1.00 11.70 -1.82
C SER A 46 0.37 11.02 -2.00
N PHE A 47 0.31 9.77 -2.43
CA PHE A 47 1.48 9.01 -2.84
C PHE A 47 1.72 9.22 -4.33
N SER A 48 2.99 9.37 -4.71
CA SER A 48 3.38 9.41 -6.13
C SER A 48 2.95 8.13 -6.86
N GLU A 49 2.53 8.28 -8.12
CA GLU A 49 2.14 7.15 -8.96
C GLU A 49 3.36 6.32 -9.35
N LEU A 50 3.37 5.07 -8.89
CA LEU A 50 4.40 4.09 -9.19
C LEU A 50 3.76 2.75 -9.52
N PRO A 51 4.40 1.93 -10.38
CA PRO A 51 3.93 0.57 -10.61
C PRO A 51 3.85 -0.22 -9.32
N PHE A 52 2.81 -1.05 -9.18
CA PHE A 52 2.53 -1.82 -7.97
C PHE A 52 3.70 -2.67 -7.45
N ASN A 53 4.62 -3.05 -8.33
CA ASN A 53 5.77 -3.91 -8.06
C ASN A 53 7.13 -3.19 -8.27
N TRP A 54 7.18 -1.87 -8.11
CA TRP A 54 8.39 -1.07 -8.37
C TRP A 54 9.60 -1.52 -7.53
N LEU A 55 9.39 -1.97 -6.29
CA LEU A 55 10.47 -2.47 -5.42
C LEU A 55 11.05 -3.80 -5.93
N GLU A 56 10.18 -4.74 -6.32
CA GLU A 56 10.57 -6.04 -6.85
C GLU A 56 11.30 -5.89 -8.18
N ILE A 57 10.77 -5.07 -9.08
CA ILE A 57 11.40 -4.81 -10.38
C ILE A 57 12.77 -4.13 -10.18
N SER A 58 12.87 -3.14 -9.30
CA SER A 58 14.16 -2.50 -8.98
C SER A 58 15.19 -3.52 -8.51
N LYS A 59 14.80 -4.38 -7.57
CA LYS A 59 15.68 -5.43 -7.03
C LYS A 59 16.15 -6.40 -8.13
N ILE A 60 15.25 -6.85 -9.01
CA ILE A 60 15.58 -7.73 -10.13
C ILE A 60 16.64 -7.10 -11.04
N PHE A 61 16.50 -5.83 -11.40
CA PHE A 61 17.49 -5.15 -12.23
C PHE A 61 18.84 -5.03 -11.51
N PHE A 62 18.84 -4.64 -10.24
CA PHE A 62 20.08 -4.48 -9.47
C PHE A 62 20.84 -5.79 -9.22
N GLU A 63 20.16 -6.93 -9.15
CA GLU A 63 20.77 -8.24 -8.89
C GLU A 63 21.11 -8.99 -10.19
N ASN A 64 20.23 -8.96 -11.20
CA ASN A 64 20.35 -9.80 -12.39
C ASN A 64 20.79 -9.06 -13.66
N ALA A 65 20.55 -7.75 -13.75
CA ALA A 65 20.82 -6.95 -14.94
C ALA A 65 21.42 -5.56 -14.64
N PRO A 66 22.43 -5.45 -13.75
CA PRO A 66 23.01 -4.15 -13.41
C PRO A 66 23.70 -3.49 -14.60
N ASP A 67 24.22 -4.29 -15.54
CA ASP A 67 24.90 -3.87 -16.76
C ASP A 67 23.95 -3.30 -17.82
N ASP A 68 22.63 -3.55 -17.69
CA ASP A 68 21.63 -2.98 -18.59
C ASP A 68 21.15 -1.58 -18.14
N LEU A 69 21.56 -1.14 -16.94
CA LEU A 69 21.26 0.20 -16.43
C LEU A 69 22.29 1.21 -16.91
N SER A 70 21.82 2.32 -17.48
CA SER A 70 22.72 3.38 -17.98
C SER A 70 23.24 4.30 -16.88
N ASP A 71 22.47 4.47 -15.80
CA ASP A 71 22.81 5.33 -14.67
C ASP A 71 23.69 4.62 -13.63
N GLU A 72 24.34 5.42 -12.77
CA GLU A 72 25.14 4.89 -11.66
C GLU A 72 24.28 4.09 -10.66
N ILE A 73 24.48 2.77 -10.62
CA ILE A 73 23.69 1.82 -9.83
C ILE A 73 23.63 2.18 -8.34
N HIS A 74 24.74 2.65 -7.76
CA HIS A 74 24.76 3.05 -6.34
C HIS A 74 23.77 4.20 -6.07
N LYS A 75 23.71 5.19 -6.97
CA LYS A 75 22.79 6.33 -6.82
C LYS A 75 21.34 5.88 -6.97
N LEU A 76 21.06 4.97 -7.92
CA LEU A 76 19.72 4.38 -8.07
C LEU A 76 19.30 3.62 -6.81
N LYS A 77 20.18 2.78 -6.26
CA LYS A 77 19.92 2.02 -5.02
C LYS A 77 19.63 2.93 -3.84
N SER A 78 20.45 3.97 -3.65
CA SER A 78 20.23 4.96 -2.59
C SER A 78 18.86 5.63 -2.74
N LEU A 79 18.53 6.10 -3.94
CA LEU A 79 17.30 6.84 -4.18
C LEU A 79 16.03 5.98 -4.05
N ILE A 80 16.09 4.72 -4.47
CA ILE A 80 15.02 3.73 -4.25
C ILE A 80 14.83 3.46 -2.75
N GLN A 81 15.92 3.37 -2.00
CA GLN A 81 15.88 3.18 -0.56
C GLN A 81 15.27 4.42 0.14
N ASP A 82 15.74 5.61 -0.20
CA ASP A 82 15.23 6.88 0.33
C ASP A 82 13.73 7.03 0.03
N LEU A 83 13.31 6.69 -1.20
CA LEU A 83 11.90 6.71 -1.61
C LEU A 83 11.05 5.70 -0.83
N LYS A 84 11.57 4.49 -0.58
CA LYS A 84 10.89 3.50 0.26
C LYS A 84 10.71 4.02 1.68
N GLU A 85 11.75 4.63 2.25
CA GLU A 85 11.74 5.11 3.63
C GLU A 85 10.75 6.27 3.83
N ILE A 86 10.76 7.27 2.93
CA ILE A 86 9.82 8.39 3.03
C ILE A 86 8.36 7.92 2.87
N ARG A 87 8.11 6.97 1.97
CA ARG A 87 6.77 6.38 1.78
C ARG A 87 6.34 5.60 3.01
N MET A 88 7.22 4.81 3.62
CA MET A 88 6.93 4.10 4.87
C MET A 88 6.59 5.07 6.02
N ILE A 89 7.32 6.20 6.12
CA ILE A 89 7.01 7.24 7.10
C ILE A 89 5.63 7.84 6.83
N LYS A 90 5.31 8.14 5.57
CA LYS A 90 3.99 8.67 5.17
C LYS A 90 2.87 7.67 5.47
N ILE A 91 3.05 6.38 5.15
CA ILE A 91 2.10 5.32 5.50
C ILE A 91 1.84 5.32 7.01
N LYS A 92 2.89 5.30 7.83
CA LYS A 92 2.74 5.30 9.30
C LYS A 92 1.99 6.52 9.81
N LYS A 93 2.21 7.70 9.22
CA LYS A 93 1.42 8.91 9.53
C LYS A 93 -0.04 8.76 9.10
N GLY A 94 -0.31 8.19 7.92
CA GLY A 94 -1.68 7.90 7.50
C GLY A 94 -2.40 6.93 8.44
N LEU A 95 -1.68 5.92 8.95
CA LEU A 95 -2.22 4.95 9.91
C LEU A 95 -2.58 5.56 11.28
N THR A 96 -2.07 6.74 11.65
CA THR A 96 -2.52 7.39 12.90
C THR A 96 -3.92 7.98 12.79
N LEU A 97 -4.45 8.10 11.57
CA LEU A 97 -5.79 8.59 11.26
C LEU A 97 -6.78 7.46 10.97
N ILE A 98 -6.41 6.21 11.29
CA ILE A 98 -7.30 5.05 11.13
C ILE A 98 -8.56 5.25 11.97
N ASN A 99 -9.70 5.06 11.31
CA ASN A 99 -11.02 4.89 11.94
C ASN A 99 -11.52 3.46 11.70
N GLU A 100 -12.53 3.03 12.44
CA GLU A 100 -13.10 1.68 12.37
C GLU A 100 -13.70 1.30 11.00
N SER A 101 -14.13 2.29 10.22
CA SER A 101 -14.97 2.09 9.04
C SER A 101 -14.25 2.34 7.70
N HIS A 102 -13.29 3.25 7.65
CA HIS A 102 -12.66 3.62 6.38
C HIS A 102 -11.21 4.08 6.54
N LEU A 103 -10.35 3.56 5.68
CA LEU A 103 -8.97 4.01 5.47
C LEU A 103 -8.68 3.98 3.97
N GLN A 104 -8.38 5.14 3.40
CA GLN A 104 -7.98 5.27 2.00
C GLN A 104 -6.46 5.45 1.91
N LEU A 105 -5.80 4.51 1.21
CA LEU A 105 -4.36 4.58 0.91
C LEU A 105 -4.15 4.13 -0.54
N ASP A 106 -4.19 5.09 -1.45
CA ASP A 106 -4.00 4.84 -2.88
C ASP A 106 -2.51 4.76 -3.23
N ASN A 107 -2.21 4.17 -4.39
CA ASN A 107 -0.86 4.08 -4.95
C ASN A 107 0.19 3.40 -4.05
N LEU A 108 -0.23 2.50 -3.15
CA LEU A 108 0.69 1.64 -2.42
C LEU A 108 1.20 0.48 -3.27
N SER A 109 2.45 0.10 -3.08
CA SER A 109 3.04 -1.08 -3.70
C SER A 109 2.77 -2.37 -2.94
N LEU A 110 2.96 -3.50 -3.61
CA LEU A 110 2.77 -4.83 -3.04
C LEU A 110 3.62 -5.05 -1.78
N MET A 111 4.91 -4.70 -1.84
CA MET A 111 5.82 -4.84 -0.69
C MET A 111 5.42 -3.93 0.47
N GLU A 112 5.01 -2.70 0.20
CA GLU A 112 4.56 -1.76 1.24
C GLU A 112 3.31 -2.30 1.96
N ILE A 113 2.32 -2.78 1.20
CA ILE A 113 1.11 -3.40 1.76
C ILE A 113 1.47 -4.64 2.57
N ASN A 114 2.32 -5.51 2.04
CA ASN A 114 2.71 -6.75 2.74
C ASN A 114 3.46 -6.45 4.06
N GLU A 115 4.23 -5.36 4.13
CA GLU A 115 4.96 -4.97 5.34
C GLU A 115 4.01 -4.48 6.45
N ILE A 116 2.95 -3.74 6.11
CA ILE A 116 1.99 -3.21 7.11
C ILE A 116 0.82 -4.16 7.42
N ARG A 117 0.49 -5.09 6.51
CA ARG A 117 -0.72 -5.93 6.58
C ARG A 117 -0.91 -6.65 7.92
N PRO A 118 0.09 -7.34 8.51
CA PRO A 118 -0.14 -8.09 9.75
C PRO A 118 -0.58 -7.20 10.91
N PHE A 119 -0.07 -5.97 10.96
CA PHE A 119 -0.44 -4.99 11.97
C PHE A 119 -1.83 -4.41 11.70
N VAL A 120 -2.06 -3.88 10.49
CA VAL A 120 -3.31 -3.17 10.15
C VAL A 120 -4.52 -4.10 10.25
N VAL A 121 -4.43 -5.33 9.73
CA VAL A 121 -5.54 -6.29 9.79
C VAL A 121 -5.88 -6.66 11.23
N SER A 122 -4.88 -6.81 12.10
CA SER A 122 -5.07 -7.13 13.51
C SER A 122 -5.73 -5.99 14.28
N VAL A 123 -5.29 -4.74 14.05
CA VAL A 123 -5.86 -3.56 14.71
C VAL A 123 -7.28 -3.30 14.21
N MET A 124 -7.50 -3.31 12.90
CA MET A 124 -8.83 -3.10 12.32
C MET A 124 -9.82 -4.15 12.80
N GLY A 125 -9.43 -5.44 12.84
CA GLY A 125 -10.31 -6.48 13.36
C GLY A 125 -10.75 -6.24 14.81
N LYS A 126 -9.86 -5.69 15.65
CA LYS A 126 -10.23 -5.30 17.02
C LYS A 126 -11.12 -4.06 17.06
N LEU A 127 -10.79 -3.02 16.29
CA LEU A 127 -11.60 -1.80 16.22
C LEU A 127 -13.02 -2.10 15.77
N THR A 128 -13.19 -2.91 14.72
CA THR A 128 -14.50 -3.33 14.22
C THR A 128 -15.25 -4.18 15.26
N SER A 129 -14.58 -5.11 15.95
CA SER A 129 -15.24 -5.88 17.02
C SER A 129 -15.70 -5.02 18.20
N MET A 130 -14.96 -3.95 18.52
CA MET A 130 -15.34 -3.02 19.58
C MET A 130 -16.51 -2.14 19.14
N SER A 131 -16.51 -1.64 17.90
CA SER A 131 -17.63 -0.85 17.39
C SER A 131 -18.90 -1.68 17.30
N GLU A 132 -18.81 -2.95 16.86
CA GLU A 132 -19.95 -3.87 16.81
C GLU A 132 -20.56 -4.13 18.19
N ALA A 133 -19.73 -4.30 19.22
CA ALA A 133 -20.22 -4.48 20.60
C ALA A 133 -20.96 -3.25 21.12
N VAL A 134 -20.46 -2.03 20.85
CA VAL A 134 -21.15 -0.78 21.25
C VAL A 134 -22.49 -0.66 20.54
N THR A 135 -22.55 -0.97 19.24
CA THR A 135 -23.81 -0.92 18.49
C THR A 135 -24.83 -1.96 18.99
N GLN A 136 -24.38 -3.14 19.42
CA GLN A 136 -25.25 -4.15 20.01
C GLN A 136 -25.82 -3.70 21.37
N ASP A 137 -24.99 -3.16 22.25
CA ASP A 137 -25.45 -2.65 23.55
C ASP A 137 -26.48 -1.52 23.37
N GLU A 138 -26.29 -0.62 22.40
CA GLU A 138 -27.26 0.46 22.09
C GLU A 138 -28.59 -0.10 21.58
N GLN A 139 -28.56 -1.13 20.73
CA GLN A 139 -29.76 -1.80 20.22
C GLN A 139 -30.52 -2.57 21.31
N GLU A 140 -29.82 -3.28 22.19
CA GLU A 140 -30.45 -3.98 23.31
C GLU A 140 -31.18 -3.01 24.25
N VAL A 141 -30.61 -1.83 24.51
CA VAL A 141 -31.25 -0.79 25.32
C VAL A 141 -32.48 -0.18 24.62
N GLU A 142 -32.42 0.05 23.30
CA GLU A 142 -33.57 0.54 22.54
C GLU A 142 -34.71 -0.50 22.50
N ASP A 143 -34.40 -1.78 22.26
CA ASP A 143 -35.37 -2.88 22.25
C ASP A 143 -36.04 -3.07 23.63
N GLU A 144 -35.27 -2.94 24.72
CA GLU A 144 -35.82 -2.99 26.08
C GLU A 144 -36.79 -1.82 26.33
N MET A 145 -36.44 -0.59 25.93
CA MET A 145 -37.31 0.58 26.09
C MET A 145 -38.59 0.49 25.25
N GLU A 146 -38.52 0.02 24.00
CA GLU A 146 -39.71 -0.19 23.17
C GLU A 146 -40.66 -1.24 23.77
N SER A 147 -40.11 -2.29 24.37
CA SER A 147 -40.92 -3.33 25.02
C SER A 147 -41.66 -2.83 26.27
N GLU A 148 -41.06 -1.92 27.04
CA GLU A 148 -41.71 -1.31 28.22
C GLU A 148 -42.82 -0.31 27.83
N ASP A 149 -42.65 0.45 26.75
CA ASP A 149 -43.66 1.40 26.25
C ASP A 149 -44.87 0.68 25.62
N ASP A 150 -44.64 -0.43 24.90
CA ASP A 150 -45.72 -1.27 24.37
C ASP A 150 -46.58 -1.88 25.48
N ASP A 151 -45.95 -2.38 26.55
CA ASP A 151 -46.65 -2.88 27.73
C ASP A 151 -47.45 -1.76 28.43
N ALA A 152 -46.89 -0.56 28.58
CA ALA A 152 -47.58 0.58 29.18
C ALA A 152 -48.80 1.05 28.35
N SER A 153 -48.72 0.97 27.01
CA SER A 153 -49.81 1.33 26.11
C SER A 153 -51.00 0.35 26.15
N MET A 154 -50.74 -0.92 26.48
CA MET A 154 -51.75 -1.98 26.54
C MET A 154 -52.77 -1.77 27.67
N TYR A 155 -52.37 -1.09 28.75
CA TYR A 155 -53.22 -0.80 29.90
C TYR A 155 -53.89 0.60 29.85
N GLY A 156 -53.66 1.39 28.79
CA GLY A 156 -54.04 2.81 28.72
C GLY A 156 -55.35 3.15 27.97
N LYS A 157 -56.16 2.18 27.52
CA LYS A 157 -57.46 2.45 26.88
C LYS A 157 -58.63 2.09 27.79
N GLU A 158 -59.15 3.11 28.48
CA GLU A 158 -60.55 3.18 28.95
C GLU A 158 -61.27 4.35 28.27
#